data_AF-A0A3N1HYL0-F1
#
_entry.id   AF-A0A3N1HYL0-F1
#
_cell.length_a   1.000
_cell.length_b   1.000
_cell.length_c   1.000
_cell.angle_alpha   90.00
_cell.angle_beta   90.00
_cell.angle_gamma   90.00
#
_symmetry.space_group_name_H-M   'P 1'
#
loop_
_entity.id
_entity.type
_entity.pdbx_description
1 polymer ?
#
loop_
_entity_poly.entity_id
_entity_poly.type
_entity_poly.pdbx_seq_one_letter_code
_entity_poly.pdbx_strand_id
1 'polypeptide(L)'
;MTAFDTYGTSVHTARQLADLVTDRLGAAFTERDSDYLGAYLLATLSDATRIQVQPNAIPGDDGDDELYDEQHPDLPVLLLITAPSPDAVLHDQLAGIEGLVRLAPTQR
;
A
#
# COMPACT_ATOMS: atom_id res chain seq x y z
N MET A 1 17.55 10.91 1.88
CA MET A 1 17.42 9.47 2.16
C MET A 1 15.95 9.16 1.97
N THR A 2 15.60 8.32 1.01
CA THR A 2 14.20 7.96 0.73
C THR A 2 13.66 7.13 1.89
N ALA A 3 12.47 7.49 2.39
CA ALA A 3 11.75 6.73 3.39
C ALA A 3 10.82 5.72 2.71
N PHE A 4 10.74 4.52 3.28
CA PHE A 4 9.87 3.45 2.82
C PHE A 4 9.06 2.95 4.01
N ASP A 5 7.76 2.84 3.81
CA ASP A 5 6.85 2.32 4.82
C ASP A 5 5.83 1.41 4.19
N THR A 6 5.53 0.32 4.89
CA THR A 6 4.51 -0.64 4.47
C THR A 6 3.44 -0.70 5.53
N TYR A 7 2.20 -0.73 5.08
CA TYR A 7 1.01 -0.97 5.89
C TYR A 7 0.25 -2.15 5.29
N GLY A 8 -0.53 -2.84 6.12
CA GLY A 8 -1.40 -3.91 5.65
C GLY A 8 -2.77 -3.86 6.31
N THR A 9 -3.76 -4.47 5.67
CA THR A 9 -5.11 -4.62 6.20
C THR A 9 -5.75 -5.92 5.72
N SER A 10 -6.57 -6.49 6.59
CA SER A 10 -7.47 -7.62 6.29
C SER A 10 -8.94 -7.24 6.26
N VAL A 11 -9.25 -5.96 6.50
CA VAL A 11 -10.62 -5.44 6.61
C VAL A 11 -11.09 -4.82 5.30
N HIS A 12 -10.18 -4.17 4.57
CA HIS A 12 -10.51 -3.41 3.37
C HIS A 12 -9.95 -4.10 2.12
N THR A 13 -10.71 -4.03 1.03
CA THR A 13 -10.18 -4.29 -0.31
C THR A 13 -9.22 -3.15 -0.74
N ALA A 14 -8.37 -3.41 -1.75
CA ALA A 14 -7.45 -2.39 -2.29
C ALA A 14 -8.19 -1.11 -2.73
N ARG A 15 -9.36 -1.25 -3.36
CA ARG A 15 -10.20 -0.12 -3.78
C ARG A 15 -10.73 0.67 -2.59
N GLN A 16 -11.30 0.00 -1.58
CA GLN A 16 -11.80 0.66 -0.37
C GLN A 16 -10.69 1.37 0.40
N LEU A 17 -9.52 0.74 0.53
CA LEU A 17 -8.37 1.36 1.18
C LEU A 17 -7.92 2.61 0.43
N ALA A 18 -7.84 2.57 -0.90
CA ALA A 18 -7.51 3.75 -1.71
C ALA A 18 -8.52 4.88 -1.53
N ASP A 19 -9.82 4.59 -1.54
CA ASP A 19 -10.87 5.60 -1.33
C ASP A 19 -10.75 6.23 0.09
N LEU A 20 -10.49 5.43 1.14
CA LEU A 20 -10.25 5.93 2.49
C LEU A 20 -9.00 6.82 2.59
N VAL A 21 -7.94 6.44 1.88
CA VAL A 21 -6.70 7.23 1.81
C VAL A 21 -6.92 8.52 1.03
N THR A 22 -7.74 8.50 -0.02
CA THR A 22 -8.19 9.71 -0.73
C THR A 22 -8.93 10.64 0.22
N ASP A 23 -9.87 10.13 1.02
CA ASP A 23 -10.65 10.96 1.95
C ASP A 23 -9.79 11.63 3.04
N ARG A 24 -8.72 10.95 3.48
CA ARG A 24 -7.80 11.48 4.49
C ARG A 24 -6.77 12.45 3.89
N LEU A 25 -6.07 12.01 2.84
CA LEU A 25 -4.88 12.71 2.32
C LEU A 25 -5.16 13.56 1.08
N GLY A 26 -6.36 13.49 0.50
CA GLY A 26 -6.65 14.08 -0.81
C GLY A 26 -5.87 13.39 -1.95
N ALA A 27 -5.41 12.16 -1.74
CA ALA A 27 -4.61 11.42 -2.71
C ALA A 27 -5.46 11.00 -3.91
N ALA A 28 -5.05 11.38 -5.13
CA ALA A 28 -5.74 10.98 -6.35
C ALA A 28 -5.16 9.66 -6.90
N PHE A 29 -5.79 8.54 -6.57
CA PHE A 29 -5.37 7.23 -7.06
C PHE A 29 -5.76 7.00 -8.51
N THR A 30 -4.83 6.43 -9.28
CA THR A 30 -5.09 5.90 -10.62
C THR A 30 -4.75 4.42 -10.63
N GLU A 31 -5.58 3.60 -11.26
CA GLU A 31 -5.29 2.19 -11.49
C GLU A 31 -4.18 2.02 -12.53
N ARG A 32 -3.28 1.10 -12.24
CA ARG A 32 -2.13 0.69 -13.05
C ARG A 32 -2.15 -0.83 -13.13
N ASP A 33 -1.57 -1.36 -14.20
CA ASP A 33 -1.40 -2.79 -14.42
C ASP A 33 0.10 -3.09 -14.56
N SER A 34 0.53 -4.24 -14.08
CA SER A 34 1.91 -4.72 -14.12
C SER A 34 1.91 -6.22 -14.32
N ASP A 35 2.74 -6.70 -15.26
CA ASP A 35 2.92 -8.13 -15.50
C ASP A 35 3.39 -8.90 -14.25
N TYR A 36 3.98 -8.21 -13.26
CA TYR A 36 4.43 -8.82 -12.01
C TYR A 36 3.43 -8.61 -10.85
N LEU A 37 2.88 -7.40 -10.67
CA LEU A 37 2.01 -7.12 -9.52
C LEU A 37 0.51 -7.29 -9.82
N GLY A 38 0.15 -7.51 -11.07
CA GLY A 38 -1.21 -7.34 -11.56
C GLY A 38 -1.69 -5.89 -11.40
N ALA A 39 -2.99 -5.74 -11.17
CA ALA A 39 -3.63 -4.44 -11.01
C ALA A 39 -3.36 -3.84 -9.61
N TYR A 40 -2.94 -2.58 -9.58
CA TYR A 40 -2.71 -1.81 -8.35
C TYR A 40 -3.13 -0.35 -8.51
N LEU A 41 -3.30 0.35 -7.39
CA LEU A 41 -3.69 1.75 -7.35
C LEU A 41 -2.49 2.59 -6.93
N LEU A 42 -2.17 3.63 -7.71
CA LEU A 42 -1.04 4.52 -7.44
C LEU A 42 -1.50 5.98 -7.34
N ALA A 43 -1.09 6.65 -6.28
CA ALA A 43 -1.19 8.10 -6.12
C ALA A 43 0.20 8.70 -5.94
N THR A 44 0.40 9.92 -6.41
CA THR A 44 1.60 10.73 -6.13
C THR A 44 1.17 12.07 -5.57
N LEU A 45 1.63 12.38 -4.36
CA LEU A 45 1.38 13.64 -3.68
C LEU A 45 2.31 14.74 -4.21
N SER A 46 2.01 15.99 -3.88
CA SER A 46 2.73 17.18 -4.38
C SER A 46 4.19 17.25 -3.99
N ASP A 47 4.57 16.61 -2.88
CA ASP A 47 5.93 16.51 -2.36
C ASP A 47 6.72 15.33 -2.97
N ALA A 48 6.19 14.71 -4.03
CA ALA A 48 6.71 13.50 -4.67
C ALA A 48 6.60 12.21 -3.82
N THR A 49 5.84 12.23 -2.72
CA THR A 49 5.49 11.01 -1.99
C THR A 49 4.57 10.15 -2.83
N ARG A 50 4.97 8.89 -3.05
CA ARG A 50 4.19 7.89 -3.78
C ARG A 50 3.49 6.98 -2.78
N ILE A 51 2.19 6.77 -3.00
CA ILE A 51 1.36 5.85 -2.23
C ILE A 51 0.81 4.83 -3.20
N GLN A 52 1.16 3.57 -2.97
CA GLN A 52 0.72 2.43 -3.78
C GLN A 52 -0.15 1.53 -2.92
N VAL A 53 -1.33 1.16 -3.41
CA VAL A 53 -2.23 0.20 -2.78
C VAL A 53 -2.38 -1.00 -3.71
N GLN A 54 -2.13 -2.20 -3.19
CA GLN A 54 -2.12 -3.43 -3.99
C GLN A 54 -2.61 -4.64 -3.19
N PRO A 55 -3.05 -5.71 -3.87
CA PRO A 55 -3.14 -7.02 -3.25
C PRO A 55 -1.77 -7.48 -2.72
N ASN A 56 -1.77 -8.27 -1.66
CA ASN A 56 -0.57 -8.99 -1.22
C ASN A 56 -0.30 -10.21 -2.11
N ALA A 57 -1.36 -10.82 -2.66
CA ALA A 57 -1.22 -11.87 -3.67
C ALA A 57 -0.68 -11.30 -4.98
N ILE A 58 0.40 -11.89 -5.47
CA ILE A 58 0.99 -11.68 -6.78
C ILE A 58 0.40 -12.74 -7.71
N PRO A 59 -0.26 -12.34 -8.82
CA PRO A 59 -0.82 -13.30 -9.77
C PRO A 59 0.25 -14.24 -10.32
N GLY A 60 0.08 -15.55 -10.10
CA GLY A 60 0.94 -16.57 -10.67
C GLY A 60 0.44 -17.10 -12.01
N ASP A 61 1.34 -17.41 -12.94
CA ASP A 61 0.98 -17.99 -14.26
C ASP A 61 0.35 -19.39 -14.13
N ASP A 62 0.71 -20.14 -13.09
CA ASP A 62 0.29 -21.53 -12.86
C ASP A 62 -0.90 -21.66 -11.88
N GLY A 63 -1.48 -20.54 -11.45
CA GLY A 63 -2.61 -20.49 -10.50
C GLY A 63 -2.22 -20.62 -9.02
N ASP A 64 -0.93 -20.74 -8.72
CA ASP A 64 -0.37 -20.56 -7.37
C ASP A 64 0.11 -19.12 -7.22
N ASP A 65 -0.66 -18.30 -6.50
CA ASP A 65 -0.28 -16.91 -6.22
C ASP A 65 0.87 -16.85 -5.21
N GLU A 66 1.93 -16.12 -5.56
CA GLU A 66 3.00 -15.77 -4.61
C GLU A 66 2.54 -14.60 -3.72
N LEU A 67 3.22 -14.37 -2.59
CA LEU A 67 2.94 -13.19 -1.76
C LEU A 67 4.03 -12.13 -1.94
N TYR A 68 3.61 -10.88 -2.08
CA TYR A 68 4.52 -9.75 -2.07
C TYR A 68 5.22 -9.62 -0.72
N ASP A 69 4.46 -9.71 0.37
CA ASP A 69 4.98 -9.78 1.74
C ASP A 69 4.60 -11.11 2.38
N GLU A 70 5.52 -12.07 2.27
CA GLU A 70 5.40 -13.41 2.86
C GLU A 70 5.39 -13.41 4.39
N GLN A 71 5.85 -12.34 5.04
CA GLN A 71 5.87 -12.25 6.51
C GLN A 71 4.47 -11.98 7.08
N HIS A 72 3.56 -11.46 6.24
CA HIS A 72 2.21 -11.07 6.62
C HIS A 72 1.15 -11.67 5.68
N PRO A 73 1.05 -13.00 5.58
CA PRO A 73 0.10 -13.68 4.68
C PRO A 73 -1.37 -13.45 5.05
N ASP A 74 -1.64 -13.03 6.29
CA ASP A 74 -2.95 -12.70 6.80
C ASP A 74 -3.45 -11.31 6.38
N LEU A 75 -2.58 -10.50 5.77
CA LEU A 75 -2.89 -9.16 5.27
C LEU A 75 -3.04 -9.19 3.74
N PRO A 76 -4.26 -9.40 3.20
CA PRO A 76 -4.49 -9.54 1.77
C PRO A 76 -4.28 -8.25 0.97
N VAL A 77 -4.23 -7.09 1.63
CA VAL A 77 -4.05 -5.79 0.97
C VAL A 77 -2.94 -5.01 1.67
N LEU A 78 -2.04 -4.45 0.85
CA LEU A 78 -0.90 -3.66 1.29
C LEU A 78 -1.01 -2.22 0.80
N LEU A 79 -0.48 -1.30 1.60
CA LEU A 79 -0.22 0.09 1.22
C LEU A 79 1.27 0.37 1.42
N LEU A 80 1.95 0.71 0.32
CA LEU A 80 3.37 1.01 0.27
C LEU A 80 3.59 2.50 0.05
N ILE A 81 4.49 3.07 0.82
CA ILE A 81 4.84 4.49 0.77
C ILE A 81 6.30 4.61 0.39
N THR A 82 6.58 5.47 -0.58
CA THR A 82 7.93 5.89 -0.94
C THR A 82 7.97 7.41 -0.91
N ALA A 83 8.67 7.98 0.07
CA ALA A 83 8.70 9.42 0.30
C ALA A 83 10.15 9.96 0.28
N PRO A 84 10.40 11.20 -0.15
CA PRO A 84 11.74 11.80 -0.10
C PRO A 84 12.31 11.95 1.32
N SER A 85 11.42 12.03 2.32
CA SER A 85 11.72 12.11 3.75
C SER A 85 10.58 11.51 4.57
N PRO A 86 10.83 11.03 5.81
CA PRO A 86 9.76 10.59 6.70
C PRO A 86 8.75 11.70 7.00
N ASP A 87 7.47 11.35 7.04
CA ASP A 87 6.37 12.28 7.32
C ASP A 87 5.48 11.74 8.45
N ALA A 88 5.63 12.31 9.65
CA ALA A 88 4.85 11.93 10.81
C ALA A 88 3.37 12.29 10.68
N VAL A 89 3.03 13.40 10.02
CA VAL A 89 1.64 13.83 9.84
C VAL A 89 0.92 12.85 8.93
N LEU A 90 1.56 12.42 7.85
CA LEU A 90 1.04 11.38 6.97
C LEU A 90 0.80 10.07 7.74
N HIS A 91 1.73 9.65 8.60
CA HIS A 91 1.55 8.44 9.41
C HIS A 91 0.40 8.56 10.41
N ASP A 92 0.25 9.70 11.08
CA ASP A 92 -0.86 9.94 12.01
C ASP A 92 -2.22 9.90 11.29
N GLN A 93 -2.29 10.42 10.06
CA GLN A 93 -3.51 10.36 9.25
C GLN A 93 -3.87 8.93 8.86
N LEU A 94 -2.89 8.10 8.48
CA LEU A 94 -3.08 6.70 8.14
C LEU A 94 -3.43 5.84 9.37
N ALA A 95 -2.84 6.14 10.53
CA ALA A 95 -3.16 5.47 11.79
C ALA A 95 -4.63 5.63 12.21
N GLY A 96 -5.31 6.65 11.68
CA GLY A 96 -6.74 6.85 11.88
C GLY A 96 -7.64 6.02 10.95
N ILE A 97 -7.08 5.20 10.05
CA ILE A 97 -7.84 4.26 9.20
C ILE A 97 -8.02 2.95 9.98
N GLU A 98 -9.27 2.58 10.24
CA GLU A 98 -9.59 1.37 10.99
C GLU A 98 -9.02 0.12 10.30
N GLY A 99 -8.34 -0.74 11.06
CA GLY A 99 -7.80 -2.00 10.55
C GLY A 99 -6.59 -1.87 9.62
N LEU A 100 -6.01 -0.67 9.48
CA LEU A 100 -4.73 -0.46 8.79
C LEU A 100 -3.59 -0.49 9.81
N VAL A 101 -2.65 -1.42 9.66
CA VAL A 101 -1.52 -1.59 10.58
C VAL A 101 -0.21 -1.28 9.87
N ARG A 102 0.68 -0.53 10.52
CA ARG A 102 2.05 -0.31 10.03
C ARG A 102 2.87 -1.57 10.25
N LEU A 103 3.52 -2.06 9.21
CA LEU A 103 4.36 -3.24 9.25
C LEU A 103 5.80 -2.83 9.56
N ALA A 104 6.53 -3.73 10.22
CA ALA A 104 7.96 -3.55 10.36
C ALA A 104 8.61 -3.55 8.97
N PRO A 105 9.68 -2.79 8.73
CA PRO A 105 10.35 -2.81 7.45
C PRO A 105 10.80 -4.23 7.14
N THR A 106 10.28 -4.79 6.04
CA THR A 106 10.68 -6.10 5.53
C THR A 106 12.18 -6.01 5.25
N GLN A 107 13.01 -6.75 5.98
CA GLN A 107 14.42 -6.95 5.60
C GLN A 107 14.41 -7.74 4.30
N ARG A 108 14.47 -7.03 3.17
CA ARG A 108 14.81 -7.60 1.86
C ARG A 108 16.29 -7.42 1.59
#